data_AF-A0A8J2P4P7-F1
#
_entry.id   AF-A0A8J2P4P7-F1
#
_cell.length_a   1.000
_cell.length_b   1.000
_cell.length_c   1.000
_cell.angle_alpha   90.00
_cell.angle_beta   90.00
_cell.angle_gamma   90.00
#
_symmetry.space_group_name_H-M   'P 1'
#
loop_
_entity.id
_entity.type
_entity.pdbx_description
1 polymer ?
#
loop_
_entity_poly.entity_id
_entity_poly.type
_entity_poly.pdbx_seq_one_letter_code
_entity_poly.pdbx_strand_id
1 'polypeptide(L)'
;MSSPDSKEIELISQFRQRVADINLKGRLAEDHDLLRWIRARNHDLDQAEKMIRESIKWREANDIDNILTWNPPERFLKELPLEFMGYDNENSPVLVAPYGKWDLKKCADLGEKEEFVKYCDQL
;
A
#
# COMPACT_ATOMS: atom_id res chain seq x y z
N MET A 1 -10.86 3.29 9.05
CA MET A 1 -11.12 4.56 8.35
C MET A 1 -12.53 5.02 8.69
N SER A 2 -12.77 6.30 8.95
CA SER A 2 -14.12 6.81 9.21
C SER A 2 -15.03 6.59 8.01
N SER A 3 -16.30 6.27 8.29
CA SER A 3 -17.35 6.17 7.27
C SER A 3 -17.44 7.45 6.44
N PRO A 4 -17.78 7.35 5.13
CA PRO A 4 -17.92 8.52 4.28
C PRO A 4 -19.10 9.39 4.69
N ASP A 5 -18.95 10.71 4.57
CA ASP A 5 -20.08 11.64 4.66
C ASP A 5 -20.86 11.73 3.33
N SER A 6 -21.96 12.48 3.32
CA SER A 6 -22.81 12.61 2.12
C SER A 6 -22.08 13.19 0.90
N LYS A 7 -21.12 14.11 1.11
CA LYS A 7 -20.32 14.69 0.03
C LYS A 7 -19.34 13.65 -0.50
N GLU A 8 -18.71 12.88 0.38
CA GLU A 8 -17.79 11.83 0.00
C GLU A 8 -18.47 10.68 -0.78
N ILE A 9 -19.71 10.34 -0.44
CA ILE A 9 -20.52 9.37 -1.21
C ILE A 9 -20.71 9.86 -2.65
N GLU A 10 -21.02 11.14 -2.86
CA GLU A 10 -21.16 11.72 -4.20
C GLU A 10 -19.82 11.69 -4.96
N LEU A 11 -18.72 12.06 -4.29
CA LEU A 11 -17.39 12.03 -4.88
C LEU A 11 -16.95 10.61 -5.27
N ILE A 12 -17.26 9.59 -4.46
CA ILE A 12 -16.98 8.19 -4.79
C ILE A 12 -17.71 7.79 -6.07
N SER A 13 -18.98 8.16 -6.21
CA SER A 13 -19.77 7.86 -7.42
C SER A 13 -19.16 8.49 -8.67
N GLN A 14 -18.78 9.77 -8.60
CA GLN A 14 -18.11 10.46 -9.72
C GLN A 14 -16.74 9.84 -10.02
N PHE A 15 -15.95 9.56 -8.98
CA PHE A 15 -14.62 8.99 -9.13
C PHE A 15 -14.67 7.61 -9.78
N ARG A 16 -15.62 6.76 -9.37
CA ARG A 16 -15.85 5.42 -9.94
C ARG A 16 -16.09 5.48 -11.45
N GLN A 17 -16.82 6.48 -11.94
CA GLN A 17 -17.04 6.65 -13.39
C GLN A 17 -15.75 7.05 -14.11
N ARG A 18 -14.93 7.92 -13.53
CA ARG A 18 -13.66 8.38 -14.12
C ARG A 18 -12.62 7.27 -14.25
N VAL A 19 -12.65 6.31 -13.33
CA VAL A 19 -11.72 5.18 -13.29
C VAL A 19 -12.31 3.88 -13.83
N ALA A 20 -13.48 3.92 -14.49
CA ALA A 20 -14.15 2.72 -14.96
C ALA A 20 -13.37 1.95 -16.04
N ASP A 21 -12.45 2.62 -16.74
CA ASP A 21 -11.58 2.03 -17.76
C ASP A 21 -10.42 1.23 -17.16
N ILE A 22 -9.94 1.61 -15.97
CA ILE A 22 -8.95 0.83 -15.23
C ILE A 22 -9.71 -0.26 -14.49
N ASN A 23 -9.65 -1.49 -15.01
CA ASN A 23 -10.36 -2.66 -14.50
C ASN A 23 -9.90 -3.06 -13.09
N LEU A 24 -10.25 -2.26 -12.08
CA LEU A 24 -9.94 -2.45 -10.67
C LEU A 24 -10.55 -3.76 -10.19
N LYS A 25 -9.75 -4.58 -9.51
CA LYS A 25 -10.16 -5.91 -9.02
C LYS A 25 -10.18 -5.96 -7.50
N GLY A 26 -11.07 -6.80 -6.97
CA GLY A 26 -11.19 -7.08 -5.54
C GLY A 26 -11.39 -5.81 -4.72
N ARG A 27 -10.65 -5.69 -3.61
CA ARG A 27 -10.76 -4.59 -2.65
C ARG A 27 -10.55 -3.20 -3.29
N LEU A 28 -9.69 -3.11 -4.31
CA LEU A 28 -9.39 -1.84 -4.99
C LEU A 28 -10.62 -1.20 -5.66
N ALA A 29 -11.64 -1.99 -5.98
CA ALA A 29 -12.89 -1.50 -6.57
C ALA A 29 -13.94 -1.10 -5.51
N GLU A 30 -13.69 -1.34 -4.22
CA GLU A 30 -14.62 -1.02 -3.13
C GLU A 30 -14.59 0.47 -2.81
N ASP A 31 -15.74 1.01 -2.36
CA ASP A 31 -15.89 2.43 -2.00
C ASP A 31 -14.85 2.88 -0.98
N HIS A 32 -14.51 2.02 -0.02
CA HIS A 32 -13.49 2.29 0.98
C HIS A 32 -12.12 2.59 0.35
N ASP A 33 -11.67 1.79 -0.63
CA ASP A 33 -10.38 2.02 -1.27
C ASP A 33 -10.43 3.18 -2.27
N LEU A 34 -11.54 3.37 -2.99
CA LEU A 34 -11.73 4.56 -3.83
C LEU A 34 -11.62 5.85 -3.01
N LEU A 35 -12.26 5.87 -1.83
CA LEU A 35 -12.24 7.02 -0.93
C LEU A 35 -10.82 7.35 -0.41
N ARG A 36 -9.93 6.36 -0.25
CA ARG A 36 -8.54 6.60 0.17
C ARG A 36 -7.81 7.53 -0.79
N TRP A 37 -7.97 7.32 -2.11
CA TRP A 37 -7.35 8.16 -3.13
C TRP A 37 -7.92 9.58 -3.10
N ILE A 38 -9.24 9.69 -2.96
CA ILE A 38 -9.96 10.97 -2.88
C ILE A 38 -9.49 11.76 -1.65
N ARG A 39 -9.43 11.14 -0.46
CA ARG A 39 -8.95 11.78 0.77
C ARG A 39 -7.48 12.14 0.71
N ALA A 40 -6.63 11.29 0.13
CA ALA A 40 -5.19 11.55 -0.02
C ALA A 40 -4.86 12.76 -0.91
N ARG A 41 -5.84 13.26 -1.67
CA ARG A 41 -5.72 14.44 -2.54
C ARG A 41 -6.72 15.54 -2.17
N ASN A 42 -7.13 15.61 -0.90
CA ASN A 42 -8.02 16.67 -0.39
C ASN A 42 -9.31 16.82 -1.22
N HIS A 43 -9.87 15.70 -1.67
CA HIS A 43 -11.07 15.63 -2.51
C HIS A 43 -10.91 16.19 -3.94
N ASP A 44 -9.69 16.43 -4.41
CA ASP A 44 -9.38 16.75 -5.80
C ASP A 44 -9.43 15.46 -6.65
N LEU A 45 -10.48 15.32 -7.46
CA LEU A 45 -10.70 14.12 -8.28
C LEU A 45 -9.69 13.96 -9.43
N ASP A 46 -9.15 15.06 -9.97
CA ASP A 46 -8.19 14.98 -11.08
C ASP A 46 -6.84 14.44 -10.55
N GLN A 47 -6.42 14.95 -9.39
CA GLN A 47 -5.20 14.49 -8.73
C GLN A 47 -5.34 13.10 -8.13
N ALA A 48 -6.52 12.74 -7.61
CA ALA A 48 -6.81 11.38 -7.14
C ALA A 48 -6.76 10.38 -8.31
N GLU A 49 -7.31 10.74 -9.47
CA GLU A 49 -7.32 9.90 -10.67
C GLU A 49 -5.90 9.67 -11.18
N LYS A 50 -5.10 10.75 -11.26
CA LYS A 50 -3.70 10.64 -11.61
C LYS A 50 -2.96 9.68 -10.67
N MET A 51 -3.17 9.81 -9.36
CA MET A 51 -2.49 8.99 -8.35
C MET A 51 -2.84 7.50 -8.46
N ILE A 52 -4.12 7.14 -8.62
CA ILE A 52 -4.51 5.72 -8.73
C ILE A 52 -3.99 5.11 -10.04
N ARG A 53 -4.00 5.85 -11.15
CA ARG A 53 -3.44 5.38 -12.43
C ARG A 53 -1.92 5.16 -12.36
N GLU A 54 -1.20 6.05 -11.70
CA GLU A 54 0.23 5.88 -11.41
C GLU A 54 0.47 4.66 -10.51
N SER A 55 -0.38 4.46 -9.49
CA SER A 55 -0.29 3.29 -8.62
C SER A 55 -0.51 1.97 -9.37
N ILE A 56 -1.45 1.90 -10.31
CA ILE A 56 -1.68 0.68 -11.09
C ILE A 56 -0.47 0.36 -11.96
N LYS A 57 0.10 1.36 -12.65
CA LYS A 57 1.33 1.17 -13.44
C LYS A 57 2.49 0.70 -12.57
N TRP A 58 2.62 1.25 -11.37
CA TRP A 58 3.64 0.81 -10.41
C TRP A 58 3.39 -0.64 -9.95
N ARG A 59 2.14 -1.02 -9.66
CA ARG A 59 1.79 -2.39 -9.27
C ARG A 59 2.15 -3.40 -10.37
N GLU A 60 1.84 -3.09 -11.62
CA GLU A 60 2.18 -3.92 -12.78
C GLU A 60 3.71 -4.01 -12.97
N ALA A 61 4.43 -2.89 -12.87
CA ALA A 61 5.87 -2.87 -13.04
C ALA A 61 6.65 -3.62 -11.95
N ASN A 62 6.07 -3.79 -10.76
CA ASN A 62 6.73 -4.42 -9.60
C ASN A 62 6.12 -5.79 -9.24
N ASP A 63 5.19 -6.30 -10.06
CA ASP A 63 4.52 -7.60 -9.84
C ASP A 63 3.87 -7.73 -8.46
N ILE A 64 3.23 -6.65 -8.00
CA ILE A 64 2.66 -6.57 -6.64
C ILE A 64 1.54 -7.59 -6.43
N ASP A 65 0.80 -7.92 -7.49
CA ASP A 65 -0.29 -8.89 -7.41
C ASP A 65 0.19 -10.31 -7.08
N ASN A 66 1.46 -10.65 -7.38
CA ASN A 66 2.07 -11.94 -7.07
C ASN A 66 3.11 -11.85 -5.95
N ILE A 67 3.26 -10.70 -5.30
CA ILE A 67 4.39 -10.45 -4.38
C ILE A 67 4.44 -11.44 -3.20
N LEU A 68 3.29 -11.95 -2.75
CA LEU A 68 3.22 -12.94 -1.67
C LEU A 68 3.80 -14.32 -2.04
N THR A 69 4.06 -14.58 -3.33
CA THR A 69 4.72 -15.80 -3.80
C THR A 69 6.24 -15.70 -3.79
N TRP A 70 6.79 -14.48 -3.70
CA TRP A 70 8.22 -14.23 -3.60
C TRP A 70 8.70 -14.52 -2.17
N ASN A 71 9.82 -15.24 -2.03
CA ASN A 71 10.41 -15.52 -0.74
C ASN A 71 11.57 -14.55 -0.49
N PRO A 72 11.52 -13.71 0.57
CA PRO A 72 12.63 -12.85 0.92
C PRO A 72 13.85 -13.66 1.36
N PRO A 73 15.07 -13.12 1.22
CA PRO A 73 16.26 -13.70 1.82
C PRO A 73 16.07 -13.94 3.32
N GLU A 74 16.48 -15.12 3.82
CA GLU A 74 16.36 -15.50 5.23
C GLU A 74 16.99 -14.46 6.18
N ARG A 75 18.02 -13.77 5.70
CA ARG A 75 18.67 -12.66 6.38
C ARG A 75 17.69 -11.56 6.77
N PHE A 76 16.77 -11.17 5.89
CA PHE A 76 15.84 -10.08 6.17
C PHE A 76 14.90 -10.45 7.31
N LEU A 77 14.40 -11.69 7.31
CA LEU A 77 13.56 -12.20 8.38
C LEU A 77 14.27 -12.19 9.75
N LYS A 78 15.59 -12.44 9.76
CA LYS A 78 16.39 -12.49 11.00
C LYS A 78 16.92 -11.13 11.47
N GLU A 79 17.41 -10.31 10.54
CA GLU A 79 18.15 -9.09 10.83
C GLU A 79 17.30 -7.81 10.66
N LEU A 80 16.23 -7.87 9.88
CA LEU A 80 15.33 -6.75 9.55
C LEU A 80 13.86 -7.10 9.84
N PRO A 81 13.52 -7.65 11.03
CA PRO A 81 12.19 -8.18 11.28
C PRO A 81 11.12 -7.09 11.18
N LEU A 82 10.08 -7.38 10.40
CA LEU A 82 8.85 -6.61 10.27
C LEU A 82 7.68 -7.53 10.65
N GLU A 83 7.06 -7.28 11.80
CA GLU A 83 6.10 -8.22 12.39
C GLU A 83 4.80 -7.53 12.80
N PHE A 84 3.66 -8.15 12.45
CA PHE A 84 2.37 -7.76 12.99
C PHE A 84 2.18 -8.36 14.38
N MET A 85 2.07 -7.51 15.40
CA MET A 85 1.89 -7.88 16.80
C MET A 85 0.53 -7.43 17.34
N GLY A 86 -0.50 -8.25 17.09
CA GLY A 86 -1.83 -8.01 17.62
C GLY A 86 -2.53 -6.79 17.02
N TYR A 87 -3.46 -6.23 17.80
CA TYR A 87 -4.34 -5.14 17.38
C TYR A 87 -4.39 -4.07 18.46
N ASP A 88 -4.59 -2.82 18.06
CA ASP A 88 -4.84 -1.71 18.97
C ASP A 88 -6.29 -1.70 19.50
N ASN A 89 -6.63 -0.68 20.30
CA ASN A 89 -7.97 -0.53 20.88
C ASN A 89 -9.08 -0.27 19.85
N GLU A 90 -8.72 0.09 18.62
CA GLU A 90 -9.64 0.31 17.49
C GLU A 90 -9.65 -0.90 16.54
N ASN A 91 -9.02 -2.00 16.94
CA ASN A 91 -8.89 -3.24 16.16
C ASN A 91 -8.09 -3.06 14.86
N SER A 92 -7.16 -2.10 14.81
CA SER A 92 -6.20 -1.94 13.71
C SER A 92 -4.97 -2.83 13.96
N PRO A 93 -4.46 -3.56 12.95
CA PRO A 93 -3.23 -4.34 13.09
C PRO A 93 -2.04 -3.46 13.47
N VAL A 94 -1.22 -3.90 14.44
CA VAL A 94 -0.01 -3.19 14.86
C VAL A 94 1.21 -3.80 14.19
N LEU A 95 1.90 -3.03 13.34
CA LEU A 95 3.18 -3.41 12.76
C LEU A 95 4.33 -2.89 13.63
N VAL A 96 5.26 -3.78 14.02
CA VAL A 96 6.46 -3.44 14.80
C VAL A 96 7.69 -3.51 13.90
N ALA A 97 8.42 -2.40 13.81
CA ALA A 97 9.65 -2.27 13.04
C ALA A 97 10.77 -1.71 13.95
N PRO A 98 11.68 -2.55 14.48
CA PRO A 98 12.72 -2.12 15.40
C PRO A 98 13.90 -1.47 14.67
N TYR A 99 13.68 -0.35 14.00
CA TYR A 99 14.67 0.35 13.16
C TYR A 99 16.03 0.55 13.83
N GLY A 100 16.07 0.84 15.13
CA GLY A 100 17.32 1.03 15.89
C GLY A 100 18.18 -0.24 16.02
N LYS A 101 17.65 -1.42 15.71
CA LYS A 101 18.37 -2.70 15.70
C LYS A 101 18.81 -3.14 14.31
N TRP A 102 18.32 -2.47 13.25
CA TRP A 102 18.58 -2.86 11.88
C TRP A 102 19.94 -2.34 11.40
N ASP A 103 20.71 -3.19 10.73
CA ASP A 103 21.92 -2.78 10.02
C ASP A 103 21.60 -2.46 8.55
N LEU A 104 20.97 -1.30 8.33
CA LEU A 104 20.64 -0.81 6.99
C LEU A 104 21.89 -0.47 6.18
N LYS A 105 23.00 -0.12 6.84
CA LYS A 105 24.27 0.11 6.16
C LYS A 105 24.77 -1.19 5.51
N LYS A 106 24.76 -2.30 6.24
CA LYS A 106 25.11 -3.61 5.69
C LYS A 106 24.23 -3.99 4.49
N CYS A 107 22.94 -3.66 4.51
CA CYS A 107 22.06 -3.89 3.36
C CYS A 107 22.50 -3.08 2.13
N ALA A 108 22.86 -1.81 2.32
CA ALA A 108 23.39 -0.96 1.25
C ALA A 108 24.76 -1.46 0.73
N ASP A 109 25.67 -1.84 1.64
CA ASP A 109 27.00 -2.36 1.30
C ASP A 109 26.93 -3.68 0.52
N LEU A 110 25.90 -4.50 0.77
CA LEU A 110 25.63 -5.74 0.03
C LEU A 110 24.85 -5.53 -1.28
N GLY A 111 24.40 -4.29 -1.56
CA GLY A 111 23.61 -3.98 -2.75
C GLY A 111 22.15 -4.43 -2.69
N GLU A 112 21.65 -4.81 -1.51
CA GLU A 112 20.33 -5.44 -1.30
C GLU A 112 19.16 -4.45 -1.20
N LYS A 113 19.34 -3.21 -1.71
CA LYS A 113 18.36 -2.13 -1.52
C LYS A 113 17.02 -2.45 -2.18
N GLU A 114 17.05 -2.98 -3.39
CA GLU A 114 15.85 -3.25 -4.18
C GLU A 114 15.07 -4.43 -3.60
N GLU A 115 15.77 -5.49 -3.18
CA GLU A 115 15.18 -6.61 -2.46
C GLU A 115 14.60 -6.19 -1.11
N PHE A 116 15.25 -5.28 -0.39
CA PHE A 116 14.73 -4.76 0.86
C PHE A 116 13.45 -3.95 0.67
N VAL A 117 13.37 -3.11 -0.37
CA VAL A 117 12.13 -2.41 -0.74
C VAL A 117 11.03 -3.43 -1.07
N LYS A 118 11.34 -4.44 -1.89
CA LYS A 118 10.39 -5.49 -2.24
C LYS A 118 9.93 -6.29 -1.01
N TYR A 119 10.82 -6.52 -0.04
CA TYR A 119 10.46 -7.15 1.24
C TYR A 119 9.48 -6.31 2.04
N CYS A 120 9.66 -4.98 2.09
CA CYS A 120 8.71 -4.07 2.72
C CYS A 120 7.36 -4.04 1.97
N ASP A 121 7.35 -4.18 0.64
CA ASP A 121 6.14 -4.17 -0.17
C ASP A 121 5.24 -5.42 0.05
N GLN A 122 5.74 -6.46 0.74
CA GLN A 122 4.95 -7.65 1.09
C GLN A 122 4.03 -7.47 2.32
N LEU A 123 4.16 -6.36 3.04
CA LEU A 123 3.39 -6.05 4.25
C LEU A 123 2.03 -5.42 3.91
#